data_AF-A0A2P8CWE7-F1
#
_entry.id   AF-A0A2P8CWE7-F1
#
_cell.length_a   1.000
_cell.length_b   1.000
_cell.length_c   1.000
_cell.angle_alpha   90.00
_cell.angle_beta   90.00
_cell.angle_gamma   90.00
#
_symmetry.space_group_name_H-M   'P 1'
#
loop_
_entity.id
_entity.type
_entity.pdbx_description
1 polymer ?
#
loop_
_entity_poly.entity_id
_entity_poly.type
_entity_poly.pdbx_seq_one_letter_code
_entity_poly.pdbx_strand_id
1 'polypeptide(L)'
;MNHFHKNHAYVFLLLCLCITSSCGGDRCPDGEVVYRDKSSIDNYKGFTKTFEASIKGTVEVIDKVKLADLDAGLQNQVTKLRDDLDQYSGRSSNLLMTSLIRSNMYPCDKELRQKTTALIEQMQLQSSEIERLRYSVSAVTQEKNEAAKDTAIQNALIDFKGVQEEITDKLQNNTLNTLQTTDEWVVVCSGDKILEDSQFEKNKIEKQGFSNNMILLRNGSYRLITSAFSTKGDATEALYKLRNAYKNDVYIVNLKTWCPNKISRSGYYECN
;
A
#
# COMPACT_ATOMS: atom_id res chain seq x y z
N MET A 1 -44.36 42.13 12.22
CA MET A 1 -43.58 43.31 12.65
C MET A 1 -42.28 42.79 13.28
N ASN A 2 -41.30 42.49 12.44
CA ASN A 2 -40.19 43.37 12.05
C ASN A 2 -39.28 43.74 13.22
N HIS A 3 -38.22 42.96 13.44
CA HIS A 3 -36.86 43.44 13.67
C HIS A 3 -35.93 42.25 13.94
N PHE A 4 -35.20 41.76 12.95
CA PHE A 4 -33.91 41.07 13.16
C PHE A 4 -33.17 40.91 11.82
N HIS A 5 -32.63 42.03 11.31
CA HIS A 5 -31.60 41.98 10.28
C HIS A 5 -30.70 43.20 10.44
N LYS A 6 -29.47 42.94 10.89
CA LYS A 6 -28.22 43.68 10.63
C LYS A 6 -27.22 43.20 11.69
N ASN A 7 -26.26 42.35 11.28
CA ASN A 7 -24.90 42.19 11.86
C ASN A 7 -24.19 40.91 11.36
N HIS A 8 -24.22 40.62 10.05
CA HIS A 8 -23.42 39.52 9.47
C HIS A 8 -22.47 39.96 8.35
N ALA A 9 -22.27 41.27 8.14
CA ALA A 9 -21.45 41.76 7.03
C ALA A 9 -19.96 41.98 7.37
N TYR A 10 -19.56 41.95 8.65
CA TYR A 10 -18.19 42.32 9.06
C TYR A 10 -17.27 41.14 9.45
N VAL A 11 -17.75 39.90 9.45
CA VAL A 11 -16.90 38.72 9.77
C VAL A 11 -16.22 38.14 8.52
N PHE A 12 -16.65 38.51 7.32
CA PHE A 12 -16.10 37.95 6.07
C PHE A 12 -14.81 38.63 5.57
N LEU A 13 -14.40 39.76 6.15
CA LEU A 13 -13.25 40.55 5.64
C LEU A 13 -11.94 40.37 6.42
N LEU A 14 -11.94 39.60 7.52
CA LEU A 14 -10.76 39.35 8.36
C LEU A 14 -10.16 37.93 8.21
N LEU A 15 -10.63 37.15 7.22
CA LEU A 15 -10.14 35.79 6.94
C LEU A 15 -9.16 35.69 5.76
N CYS A 16 -8.80 36.80 5.11
CA CYS A 16 -7.93 36.79 3.91
C CYS A 16 -6.43 37.04 4.15
N LEU A 17 -5.96 37.25 5.40
CA LEU A 17 -4.60 37.72 5.65
C LEU A 17 -3.64 36.74 6.36
N CYS A 18 -4.04 35.49 6.63
CA CYS A 18 -3.21 34.54 7.40
C CYS A 18 -2.81 33.24 6.68
N ILE A 19 -2.94 33.11 5.36
CA ILE A 19 -2.52 31.90 4.63
C ILE A 19 -1.37 32.22 3.67
N THR A 20 -0.25 32.71 4.20
CA THR A 20 1.06 32.67 3.51
C THR A 20 2.07 31.80 4.26
N SER A 21 1.59 30.93 5.16
CA SER A 21 2.38 29.81 5.63
C SER A 21 2.66 28.91 4.44
N SER A 22 3.83 29.11 3.82
CA SER A 22 4.38 28.34 2.73
C SER A 22 4.18 26.84 3.02
N CYS A 23 3.20 26.24 2.34
CA CYS A 23 3.07 24.79 2.28
C CYS A 23 4.29 24.30 1.50
N GLY A 24 5.39 24.00 2.21
CA GLY A 24 6.62 23.52 1.62
C GLY A 24 6.39 22.17 0.94
N GLY A 25 6.22 22.17 -0.37
CA GLY A 25 6.27 20.97 -1.19
C GLY A 25 7.72 20.53 -1.40
N ASP A 26 7.95 19.21 -1.46
CA ASP A 26 9.23 18.65 -1.86
C ASP A 26 9.34 18.75 -3.39
N ARG A 27 10.46 19.29 -3.89
CA ARG A 27 10.73 19.27 -5.33
C ARG A 27 11.45 17.98 -5.70
N CYS A 28 10.85 17.21 -6.60
CA CYS A 28 11.35 15.95 -7.09
C CYS A 28 12.42 16.13 -8.18
N PRO A 29 13.23 15.10 -8.48
CA PRO A 29 14.30 15.19 -9.48
C PRO A 29 13.82 15.53 -10.89
N ASP A 30 12.57 15.23 -11.22
CA ASP A 30 11.90 15.58 -12.47
C ASP A 30 11.32 17.00 -12.50
N GLY A 31 11.47 17.75 -11.40
CA GLY A 31 10.94 19.10 -11.23
C GLY A 31 9.50 19.17 -10.70
N GLU A 32 8.81 18.03 -10.53
CA GLU A 32 7.48 17.99 -9.93
C GLU A 32 7.56 18.46 -8.47
N VAL A 33 6.64 19.32 -8.03
CA VAL A 33 6.51 19.69 -6.62
C VAL A 33 5.43 18.81 -6.00
N VAL A 34 5.82 17.97 -5.05
CA VAL A 34 4.92 17.06 -4.34
C VAL A 34 4.69 17.57 -2.93
N TYR A 35 3.44 17.69 -2.53
CA TYR A 35 3.08 18.10 -1.19
C TYR A 35 2.91 16.87 -0.31
N ARG A 36 3.67 16.82 0.79
CA ARG A 36 3.41 15.84 1.85
C ARG A 36 2.12 16.21 2.54
N ASP A 37 1.05 15.50 2.21
CA ASP A 37 -0.22 15.66 2.87
C ASP A 37 -0.18 14.96 4.24
N LYS A 38 0.31 15.66 5.27
CA LYS A 38 0.25 15.14 6.65
C LYS A 38 -1.19 14.89 7.09
N SER A 39 -2.15 15.63 6.53
CA SER A 39 -3.56 15.43 6.82
C SER A 39 -4.11 14.15 6.18
N SER A 40 -3.49 13.64 5.11
CA SER A 40 -3.89 12.36 4.49
C SER A 40 -3.86 11.20 5.49
N ILE A 41 -2.85 11.15 6.38
CA ILE A 41 -2.73 10.10 7.39
C ILE A 41 -3.86 10.20 8.42
N ASP A 42 -4.19 11.42 8.88
CA ASP A 42 -5.24 11.61 9.87
C ASP A 42 -6.65 11.46 9.27
N ASN A 43 -6.88 11.97 8.06
CA ASN A 43 -8.08 11.71 7.26
C ASN A 43 -8.25 10.20 7.02
N TYR A 44 -7.14 9.49 6.81
CA TYR A 44 -7.14 8.04 6.65
C TYR A 44 -7.47 7.28 7.93
N LYS A 45 -6.98 7.73 9.10
CA LYS A 45 -7.46 7.19 10.38
C LYS A 45 -8.98 7.37 10.52
N GLY A 46 -9.52 8.48 10.03
CA GLY A 46 -10.96 8.70 9.92
C GLY A 46 -11.67 7.71 8.99
N PHE A 47 -11.09 7.47 7.81
CA PHE A 47 -11.62 6.51 6.84
C PHE A 47 -11.59 5.07 7.37
N THR A 48 -10.45 4.59 7.89
CA THR A 48 -10.32 3.24 8.49
C THR A 48 -11.29 3.02 9.61
N LYS A 49 -11.44 4.00 10.50
CA LYS A 49 -12.44 3.93 11.57
C LYS A 49 -13.86 3.82 11.04
N THR A 50 -14.20 4.60 10.01
CA THR A 50 -15.54 4.52 9.36
C THR A 50 -15.74 3.17 8.69
N PHE A 51 -14.73 2.69 7.95
CA PHE A 51 -14.75 1.42 7.24
C PHE A 51 -14.87 0.21 8.20
N GLU A 52 -14.08 0.21 9.27
CA GLU A 52 -14.17 -0.79 10.34
C GLU A 52 -15.53 -0.75 11.03
N ALA A 53 -16.09 0.45 11.26
CA ALA A 53 -17.43 0.59 11.82
C ALA A 53 -18.52 0.07 10.88
N SER A 54 -18.40 0.30 9.57
CA SER A 54 -19.29 -0.26 8.54
C SER A 54 -19.24 -1.78 8.53
N ILE A 55 -18.05 -2.39 8.50
CA ILE A 55 -17.89 -3.84 8.56
C ILE A 55 -18.48 -4.41 9.84
N LYS A 56 -18.17 -3.80 10.99
CA LYS A 56 -18.72 -4.23 12.28
C LYS A 56 -20.24 -4.12 12.29
N GLY A 57 -20.81 -3.05 11.74
CA GLY A 57 -22.25 -2.88 11.60
C GLY A 57 -22.89 -3.95 10.72
N THR A 58 -22.20 -4.39 9.65
CA THR A 58 -22.64 -5.51 8.81
C THR A 58 -22.58 -6.84 9.59
N VAL A 59 -21.51 -7.10 10.33
CA VAL A 59 -21.38 -8.28 11.19
C VAL A 59 -22.48 -8.29 12.27
N GLU A 60 -22.79 -7.16 12.89
CA GLU A 60 -23.86 -7.04 13.87
C GLU A 60 -25.26 -7.30 13.26
N VAL A 61 -25.48 -6.90 12.00
CA VAL A 61 -26.71 -7.22 11.27
C VAL A 61 -26.78 -8.72 10.98
N ILE A 62 -25.67 -9.33 10.57
CA ILE A 62 -25.55 -10.77 10.36
C ILE A 62 -25.81 -11.55 11.66
N ASP A 63 -25.25 -11.11 12.79
CA ASP A 63 -25.44 -11.75 14.10
C ASP A 63 -26.88 -11.68 14.61
N LYS A 64 -27.67 -10.71 14.12
CA LYS A 64 -29.12 -10.62 14.41
C LYS A 64 -29.95 -11.58 13.56
N VAL A 65 -29.39 -12.13 12.49
CA VAL A 65 -30.04 -13.22 11.76
C VAL A 65 -30.05 -14.41 12.72
N LYS A 66 -31.25 -14.88 13.10
CA LYS A 66 -31.40 -16.08 13.93
C LYS A 66 -30.90 -17.29 13.16
N LEU A 67 -29.60 -17.58 13.30
CA LEU A 67 -28.95 -18.67 12.57
C LEU A 67 -29.67 -19.99 12.81
N ALA A 68 -30.18 -20.21 14.03
CA ALA A 68 -30.94 -21.42 14.40
C ALA A 68 -32.19 -21.68 13.53
N ASP A 69 -32.75 -20.65 12.89
CA ASP A 69 -33.93 -20.76 12.02
C ASP A 69 -33.54 -21.05 10.55
N LEU A 70 -32.25 -21.01 10.22
CA LEU A 70 -31.74 -21.30 8.88
C LEU A 70 -31.38 -22.78 8.75
N ASP A 71 -31.42 -23.31 7.52
CA ASP A 71 -30.85 -24.63 7.24
C ASP A 71 -29.32 -24.63 7.48
N ALA A 72 -28.77 -25.80 7.79
CA ALA A 72 -27.35 -25.94 8.14
C ALA A 72 -26.39 -25.46 7.03
N GLY A 73 -26.80 -25.54 5.76
CA GLY A 73 -26.04 -25.02 4.64
C GLY A 73 -25.97 -23.50 4.64
N LEU A 74 -27.09 -22.83 4.87
CA LEU A 74 -27.15 -21.36 5.04
C LEU A 74 -26.38 -20.88 6.27
N GLN A 75 -26.52 -21.55 7.41
CA GLN A 75 -25.77 -21.22 8.64
C GLN A 75 -24.26 -21.17 8.37
N ASN A 76 -23.72 -22.22 7.75
CA ASN A 76 -22.30 -22.31 7.42
C ASN A 76 -21.85 -21.18 6.48
N GLN A 77 -22.68 -20.82 5.49
CA GLN A 77 -22.37 -19.71 4.58
C GLN A 77 -22.36 -18.36 5.28
N VAL A 78 -23.32 -18.12 6.19
CA VAL A 78 -23.40 -16.87 6.95
C VAL A 78 -22.23 -16.76 7.95
N THR A 79 -21.85 -17.85 8.62
CA THR A 79 -20.67 -17.88 9.50
C THR A 79 -19.39 -17.62 8.72
N LYS A 80 -19.20 -18.28 7.57
CA LYS A 80 -18.03 -18.05 6.71
C LYS A 80 -17.96 -16.60 6.22
N LEU A 81 -19.09 -16.03 5.81
CA LEU A 81 -19.18 -14.62 5.39
C LEU A 81 -18.75 -13.67 6.51
N ARG A 82 -19.21 -13.92 7.73
CA ARG A 82 -18.82 -13.14 8.91
C ARG A 82 -17.30 -13.20 9.13
N ASP A 83 -16.71 -14.40 9.11
CA ASP A 83 -15.27 -14.59 9.35
C ASP A 83 -14.43 -13.93 8.24
N ASP A 84 -14.87 -14.05 6.98
CA ASP A 84 -14.23 -13.43 5.83
C ASP A 84 -14.26 -11.89 5.95
N LEU A 85 -15.39 -11.29 6.34
CA LEU A 85 -15.52 -9.84 6.56
C LEU A 85 -14.61 -9.32 7.69
N ASP A 86 -14.53 -10.05 8.80
CA ASP A 86 -13.68 -9.68 9.93
C ASP A 86 -12.18 -9.74 9.55
N GLN A 87 -11.76 -10.83 8.91
CA GLN A 87 -10.40 -10.97 8.41
C GLN A 87 -10.06 -9.92 7.34
N TYR A 88 -11.03 -9.58 6.48
CA TYR A 88 -10.87 -8.60 5.43
C TYR A 88 -10.60 -7.19 5.97
N SER A 89 -11.32 -6.80 7.02
CA SER A 89 -11.17 -5.51 7.70
C SER A 89 -9.73 -5.28 8.15
N GLY A 90 -9.18 -6.25 8.89
CA GLY A 90 -7.82 -6.15 9.45
C GLY A 90 -6.73 -6.14 8.37
N ARG A 91 -6.89 -6.94 7.30
CA ARG A 91 -5.91 -6.99 6.21
C ARG A 91 -5.89 -5.69 5.39
N SER A 92 -7.06 -5.17 5.05
CA SER A 92 -7.18 -3.99 4.19
C SER A 92 -6.71 -2.72 4.92
N SER A 93 -7.04 -2.58 6.20
CA SER A 93 -6.57 -1.48 7.06
C SER A 93 -5.04 -1.46 7.15
N ASN A 94 -4.40 -2.61 7.41
CA ASN A 94 -2.94 -2.69 7.47
C ASN A 94 -2.26 -2.42 6.12
N LEU A 95 -2.81 -2.96 5.03
CA LEU A 95 -2.25 -2.78 3.69
C LEU A 95 -2.26 -1.30 3.28
N LEU A 96 -3.38 -0.62 3.46
CA LEU A 96 -3.50 0.78 3.08
C LEU A 96 -2.70 1.70 4.01
N MET A 97 -2.66 1.44 5.32
CA MET A 97 -1.77 2.17 6.24
C MET A 97 -0.31 2.06 5.80
N THR A 98 0.14 0.85 5.48
CA THR A 98 1.52 0.61 5.02
C THR A 98 1.80 1.33 3.70
N SER A 99 0.86 1.28 2.74
CA SER A 99 0.97 1.99 1.45
C SER A 99 1.07 3.51 1.64
N LEU A 100 0.25 4.08 2.52
CA LEU A 100 0.25 5.52 2.83
C LEU A 100 1.54 5.98 3.52
N ILE A 101 2.03 5.21 4.50
CA ILE A 101 3.31 5.50 5.16
C ILE A 101 4.43 5.49 4.11
N ARG A 102 4.48 4.46 3.26
CA ARG A 102 5.49 4.35 2.20
C ARG A 102 5.41 5.53 1.22
N SER A 103 4.20 5.89 0.77
CA SER A 103 3.98 7.02 -0.14
C SER A 103 4.45 8.35 0.46
N ASN A 104 4.23 8.56 1.77
CA ASN A 104 4.71 9.75 2.48
C ASN A 104 6.23 9.75 2.72
N MET A 105 6.86 8.58 2.86
CA MET A 105 8.31 8.46 2.98
C MET A 105 9.02 8.72 1.63
N TYR A 106 8.37 8.39 0.52
CA TYR A 106 8.91 8.54 -0.84
C TYR A 106 7.97 9.36 -1.73
N PRO A 107 7.74 10.65 -1.42
CA PRO A 107 6.75 11.46 -2.15
C PRO A 107 7.06 11.61 -3.64
N CYS A 108 8.33 11.52 -4.02
CA CYS A 108 8.78 11.60 -5.41
C CYS A 108 8.68 10.28 -6.19
N ASP A 109 8.23 9.19 -5.57
CA ASP A 109 7.96 7.94 -6.26
C ASP A 109 6.55 7.99 -6.88
N LYS A 110 6.48 8.38 -8.16
CA LYS A 110 5.22 8.56 -8.89
C LYS A 110 4.41 7.26 -9.00
N GLU A 111 5.09 6.15 -9.24
CA GLU A 111 4.45 4.84 -9.36
C GLU A 111 3.83 4.43 -8.02
N LEU A 112 4.58 4.62 -6.92
CA LEU A 112 4.06 4.37 -5.58
C LEU A 112 2.83 5.23 -5.28
N ARG A 113 2.86 6.54 -5.58
CA ARG A 113 1.69 7.42 -5.39
C ARG A 113 0.47 6.92 -6.16
N GLN A 114 0.63 6.58 -7.44
CA GLN A 114 -0.45 6.05 -8.27
C GLN A 114 -1.03 4.76 -7.68
N LYS A 115 -0.17 3.84 -7.23
CA LYS A 115 -0.58 2.59 -6.58
C LYS A 115 -1.33 2.85 -5.26
N THR A 116 -0.86 3.78 -4.45
CA THR A 116 -1.53 4.15 -3.20
C THR A 116 -2.90 4.77 -3.49
N THR A 117 -3.02 5.67 -4.46
CA THR A 117 -4.31 6.25 -4.87
C THR A 117 -5.28 5.17 -5.37
N ALA A 118 -4.82 4.28 -6.26
CA ALA A 118 -5.64 3.18 -6.76
C ALA A 118 -6.13 2.25 -5.63
N LEU A 119 -5.28 1.98 -4.64
CA LEU A 119 -5.68 1.20 -3.46
C LEU A 119 -6.75 1.91 -2.62
N ILE A 120 -6.64 3.24 -2.45
CA ILE A 120 -7.65 4.04 -1.74
C ILE A 120 -8.99 3.98 -2.47
N GLU A 121 -9.00 4.24 -3.78
CA GLU A 121 -10.22 4.20 -4.60
C GLU A 121 -10.86 2.81 -4.55
N GLN A 122 -10.05 1.76 -4.63
CA GLN A 122 -10.52 0.39 -4.50
C GLN A 122 -11.19 0.14 -3.14
N MET A 123 -10.58 0.60 -2.04
CA MET A 123 -11.16 0.46 -0.70
C MET A 123 -12.46 1.28 -0.53
N GLN A 124 -12.57 2.44 -1.16
CA GLN A 124 -13.80 3.23 -1.15
C GLN A 124 -14.94 2.51 -1.88
N LEU A 125 -14.68 1.95 -3.07
CA LEU A 125 -15.66 1.15 -3.80
C LEU A 125 -16.14 -0.03 -2.96
N GLN A 126 -15.21 -0.72 -2.30
CA GLN A 126 -15.54 -1.85 -1.43
C GLN A 126 -16.38 -1.46 -0.22
N SER A 127 -16.06 -0.32 0.40
CA SER A 127 -16.88 0.21 1.49
C SER A 127 -18.33 0.43 1.03
N SER A 128 -18.54 0.92 -0.20
CA SER A 128 -19.88 1.14 -0.73
C SER A 128 -20.63 -0.17 -1.00
N GLU A 129 -19.94 -1.20 -1.48
CA GLU A 129 -20.53 -2.54 -1.68
C GLU A 129 -20.90 -3.21 -0.36
N ILE A 130 -20.04 -3.12 0.66
CA ILE A 130 -20.32 -3.66 2.00
C ILE A 130 -21.56 -2.98 2.61
N GLU A 131 -21.73 -1.66 2.43
CA GLU A 131 -22.95 -0.98 2.86
C GLU A 131 -24.18 -1.42 2.06
N ARG A 132 -24.07 -1.60 0.74
CA ARG A 132 -25.16 -2.16 -0.07
C ARG A 132 -25.60 -3.52 0.43
N LEU A 133 -24.65 -4.39 0.74
CA LEU A 133 -24.89 -5.73 1.30
C LEU A 133 -25.57 -5.65 2.66
N ARG A 134 -25.11 -4.74 3.52
CA ARG A 134 -25.74 -4.47 4.82
C ARG A 134 -27.21 -4.10 4.66
N TYR A 135 -27.53 -3.21 3.72
CA TYR A 135 -28.92 -2.85 3.42
C TYR A 135 -29.73 -4.04 2.93
N SER A 136 -29.19 -4.82 1.98
CA SER A 136 -29.85 -6.03 1.48
C SER A 136 -30.15 -7.02 2.61
N VAL A 137 -29.16 -7.38 3.44
CA VAL A 137 -29.36 -8.30 4.57
C VAL A 137 -30.38 -7.73 5.57
N SER A 138 -30.31 -6.43 5.87
CA SER A 138 -31.27 -5.80 6.78
C SER A 138 -32.71 -5.86 6.26
N ALA A 139 -32.94 -5.69 4.96
CA ALA A 139 -34.25 -5.81 4.35
C ALA A 139 -34.79 -7.23 4.50
N VAL A 140 -33.94 -8.25 4.32
CA VAL A 140 -34.31 -9.66 4.51
C VAL A 140 -34.68 -9.97 5.95
N THR A 141 -34.01 -9.37 6.94
CA THR A 141 -34.37 -9.56 8.35
C THR A 141 -35.75 -8.98 8.71
N GLN A 142 -36.28 -8.06 7.91
CA GLN A 142 -37.61 -7.47 8.11
C GLN A 142 -38.72 -8.23 7.37
N GLU A 143 -38.37 -9.13 6.45
CA GLU A 143 -39.33 -9.91 5.69
C GLU A 143 -40.04 -10.93 6.60
N LYS A 144 -41.37 -10.88 6.62
CA LYS A 144 -42.20 -11.75 7.49
C LYS A 144 -42.50 -13.10 6.83
N ASN A 145 -42.40 -13.16 5.51
CA ASN A 145 -42.61 -14.41 4.78
C ASN A 145 -41.32 -15.25 4.77
N GLU A 146 -41.34 -16.36 5.50
CA GLU A 146 -40.19 -17.27 5.66
C GLU A 146 -39.66 -17.79 4.30
N ALA A 147 -40.53 -18.14 3.35
CA ALA A 147 -40.10 -18.61 2.03
C ALA A 147 -39.46 -17.51 1.17
N ALA A 148 -39.97 -16.28 1.28
CA ALA A 148 -39.38 -15.12 0.59
C ALA A 148 -38.03 -14.73 1.22
N LYS A 149 -37.90 -14.90 2.54
CA LYS A 149 -36.69 -14.65 3.30
C LYS A 149 -35.53 -15.52 2.82
N ASP A 150 -35.72 -16.83 2.73
CA ASP A 150 -34.66 -17.76 2.30
C ASP A 150 -34.14 -17.44 0.90
N THR A 151 -35.06 -17.15 -0.04
CA THR A 151 -34.70 -16.76 -1.42
C THR A 151 -33.88 -15.46 -1.42
N ALA A 152 -34.28 -14.48 -0.60
CA ALA A 152 -33.58 -13.21 -0.52
C ALA A 152 -32.20 -13.34 0.15
N ILE A 153 -32.04 -14.21 1.15
CA ILE A 153 -30.73 -14.55 1.74
C ILE A 153 -29.82 -15.17 0.66
N GLN A 154 -30.31 -16.15 -0.10
CA GLN A 154 -29.53 -16.81 -1.15
C GLN A 154 -29.05 -15.82 -2.22
N ASN A 155 -29.94 -14.94 -2.69
CA ASN A 155 -29.56 -13.92 -3.67
C ASN A 155 -28.51 -12.95 -3.11
N ALA A 156 -28.67 -12.50 -1.86
CA ALA A 156 -27.68 -11.64 -1.21
C ALA A 156 -26.31 -12.32 -1.05
N LEU A 157 -26.29 -13.64 -0.77
CA LEU A 157 -25.05 -14.43 -0.68
C LEU A 157 -24.37 -14.60 -2.05
N ILE A 158 -25.14 -14.78 -3.13
CA ILE A 158 -24.61 -14.88 -4.49
C ILE A 158 -23.98 -13.54 -4.90
N ASP A 159 -24.70 -12.44 -4.70
CA ASP A 159 -24.20 -11.09 -4.98
C ASP A 159 -22.92 -10.80 -4.19
N PHE A 160 -22.87 -11.22 -2.91
CA PHE A 160 -21.68 -11.08 -2.09
C PHE A 160 -20.47 -11.83 -2.67
N LYS A 161 -20.64 -13.12 -3.00
CA LYS A 161 -19.55 -13.95 -3.53
C LYS A 161 -19.00 -13.37 -4.84
N GLY A 162 -19.89 -12.92 -5.74
CA GLY A 162 -19.46 -12.28 -6.98
C GLY A 162 -18.60 -11.03 -6.73
N VAL A 163 -19.01 -10.19 -5.78
CA VAL A 163 -18.24 -9.02 -5.37
C VAL A 163 -16.90 -9.42 -4.73
N GLN A 164 -16.88 -10.42 -3.85
CA GLN A 164 -15.67 -10.90 -3.19
C GLN A 164 -14.65 -11.47 -4.19
N GLU A 165 -15.10 -12.25 -5.17
CA GLU A 165 -14.24 -12.84 -6.21
C GLU A 165 -13.64 -11.75 -7.09
N GLU A 166 -14.46 -10.81 -7.58
CA GLU A 166 -14.00 -9.66 -8.37
C GLU A 166 -12.97 -8.82 -7.60
N ILE A 167 -13.20 -8.63 -6.30
CA ILE A 167 -12.29 -7.92 -5.40
C ILE A 167 -10.98 -8.67 -5.23
N THR A 168 -11.06 -9.97 -4.93
CA THR A 168 -9.88 -10.80 -4.65
C THR A 168 -8.98 -10.84 -5.88
N ASP A 169 -9.57 -11.02 -7.06
CA ASP A 169 -8.86 -10.96 -8.32
C ASP A 169 -8.21 -9.60 -8.55
N LYS A 170 -8.95 -8.49 -8.34
CA LYS A 170 -8.38 -7.13 -8.52
C LYS A 170 -7.25 -6.84 -7.53
N LEU A 171 -7.38 -7.24 -6.26
CA LEU A 171 -6.35 -7.03 -5.23
C LEU A 171 -5.12 -7.90 -5.46
N GLN A 172 -5.29 -9.19 -5.73
CA GLN A 172 -4.19 -10.12 -5.92
C GLN A 172 -3.45 -9.83 -7.22
N ASN A 173 -4.18 -9.60 -8.32
CA ASN A 173 -3.56 -9.44 -9.63
C ASN A 173 -2.93 -8.06 -9.84
N ASN A 174 -3.48 -6.98 -9.29
CA ASN A 174 -2.96 -5.62 -9.53
C ASN A 174 -2.10 -5.05 -8.39
N THR A 175 -2.41 -5.40 -7.14
CA THR A 175 -1.78 -4.75 -5.98
C THR A 175 -0.78 -5.67 -5.31
N LEU A 176 -1.11 -6.94 -5.08
CA LEU A 176 -0.24 -7.86 -4.37
C LEU A 176 0.93 -8.33 -5.25
N ASN A 177 0.69 -8.78 -6.49
CA ASN A 177 1.78 -9.18 -7.39
C ASN A 177 2.77 -8.06 -7.69
N THR A 178 2.32 -6.80 -7.68
CA THR A 178 3.15 -5.62 -7.93
C THR A 178 3.81 -5.04 -6.67
N LEU A 179 3.39 -5.49 -5.48
CA LEU A 179 4.07 -5.25 -4.20
C LEU A 179 4.95 -6.45 -3.77
N GLN A 180 4.70 -7.63 -4.33
CA GLN A 180 5.39 -8.90 -4.08
C GLN A 180 6.43 -9.26 -5.15
N THR A 181 6.57 -8.49 -6.24
CA THR A 181 7.90 -8.40 -6.83
C THR A 181 8.78 -7.82 -5.74
N THR A 182 9.53 -8.67 -5.05
CA THR A 182 10.54 -8.26 -4.09
C THR A 182 11.53 -7.44 -4.88
N ASP A 183 11.29 -6.13 -4.95
CA ASP A 183 12.21 -5.20 -5.56
C ASP A 183 13.52 -5.38 -4.79
N GLU A 184 14.46 -6.07 -5.41
CA GLU A 184 15.78 -6.28 -4.84
C GLU A 184 16.52 -4.94 -4.99
N TRP A 185 16.60 -4.16 -3.93
CA TRP A 185 17.39 -2.93 -3.92
C TRP A 185 18.82 -3.26 -3.53
N VAL A 186 19.81 -2.69 -4.21
CA VAL A 186 21.23 -2.88 -3.88
C VAL A 186 21.94 -1.54 -3.87
N VAL A 187 23.05 -1.46 -3.13
CA VAL A 187 23.97 -0.33 -3.19
C VAL A 187 25.14 -0.69 -4.10
N VAL A 188 25.36 0.07 -5.16
CA VAL A 188 26.55 -0.03 -6.01
C VAL A 188 27.68 0.73 -5.34
N CYS A 189 28.76 0.00 -5.08
CA CYS A 189 29.85 0.46 -4.23
C CYS A 189 31.12 0.86 -5.00
N SER A 190 31.41 0.19 -6.12
CA SER A 190 32.54 0.54 -6.99
C SER A 190 32.27 0.15 -8.45
N GLY A 191 33.17 0.55 -9.34
CA GLY A 191 33.15 0.15 -10.74
C GLY A 191 34.54 0.14 -11.33
N ASP A 192 35.12 -1.06 -11.45
CA ASP A 192 36.49 -1.24 -11.89
C ASP A 192 36.52 -1.83 -13.31
N LYS A 193 37.65 -1.72 -14.00
CA LYS A 193 37.83 -2.31 -15.34
C LYS A 193 38.35 -3.75 -15.29
N ILE A 194 38.89 -4.14 -14.15
CA ILE A 194 39.57 -5.40 -13.90
C ILE A 194 38.86 -6.10 -12.74
N LEU A 195 38.64 -7.41 -12.85
CA LEU A 195 37.86 -8.18 -11.86
C LEU A 195 38.57 -8.22 -10.51
N GLU A 196 39.89 -8.39 -10.53
CA GLU A 196 40.77 -8.46 -9.37
C GLU A 196 40.67 -7.19 -8.51
N ASP A 197 40.57 -6.02 -9.14
CA ASP A 197 40.39 -4.74 -8.44
C ASP A 197 39.03 -4.68 -7.72
N SER A 198 37.97 -5.15 -8.38
CA SER A 198 36.65 -5.26 -7.73
C SER A 198 36.62 -6.29 -6.60
N GLN A 199 37.39 -7.38 -6.72
CA GLN A 199 37.57 -8.34 -5.62
C GLN A 199 38.33 -7.73 -4.44
N PHE A 200 39.33 -6.88 -4.72
CA PHE A 200 40.02 -6.13 -3.69
C PHE A 200 39.09 -5.17 -2.96
N GLU A 201 38.24 -4.42 -3.68
CA GLU A 201 37.23 -3.55 -3.06
C GLU A 201 36.19 -4.33 -2.28
N LYS A 202 35.78 -5.52 -2.75
CA LYS A 202 34.87 -6.41 -2.01
C LYS A 202 35.39 -6.71 -0.60
N ASN A 203 36.67 -7.07 -0.49
CA ASN A 203 37.29 -7.35 0.80
C ASN A 203 37.30 -6.13 1.74
N LYS A 204 37.41 -4.90 1.21
CA LYS A 204 37.34 -3.69 2.04
C LYS A 204 35.94 -3.45 2.59
N ILE A 205 34.92 -3.67 1.77
CA ILE A 205 33.52 -3.51 2.17
C ILE A 205 33.10 -4.56 3.19
N GLU A 206 33.57 -5.80 3.04
CA GLU A 206 33.31 -6.87 4.02
C GLU A 206 33.90 -6.54 5.40
N LYS A 207 35.05 -5.88 5.46
CA LYS A 207 35.62 -5.36 6.72
C LYS A 207 34.77 -4.27 7.36
N GLN A 208 33.89 -3.60 6.62
CA GLN A 208 32.92 -2.64 7.15
C GLN A 208 31.63 -3.31 7.64
N GLY A 209 31.55 -4.65 7.64
CA GLY A 209 30.40 -5.40 8.14
C GLY A 209 29.32 -5.69 7.09
N PHE A 210 29.53 -5.31 5.84
CA PHE A 210 28.63 -5.66 4.73
C PHE A 210 29.09 -6.97 4.11
N SER A 211 28.40 -8.07 4.41
CA SER A 211 28.71 -9.41 3.88
C SER A 211 27.86 -9.75 2.65
N ASN A 212 28.20 -10.86 1.97
CA ASN A 212 27.47 -11.36 0.81
C ASN A 212 27.42 -10.39 -0.38
N ASN A 213 28.47 -9.57 -0.54
CA ASN A 213 28.59 -8.67 -1.68
C ASN A 213 28.82 -9.45 -2.97
N MET A 214 28.28 -8.94 -4.08
CA MET A 214 28.37 -9.56 -5.40
C MET A 214 29.08 -8.62 -6.38
N ILE A 215 29.71 -9.19 -7.40
CA ILE A 215 30.32 -8.43 -8.51
C ILE A 215 29.49 -8.67 -9.76
N LEU A 216 29.06 -7.58 -10.41
CA LEU A 216 28.26 -7.57 -11.62
C LEU A 216 29.02 -6.89 -12.76
N LEU A 217 29.26 -7.57 -13.88
CA LEU A 217 29.81 -6.95 -15.09
C LEU A 217 28.70 -6.24 -15.84
N ARG A 218 28.79 -4.92 -15.96
CA ARG A 218 27.84 -4.08 -16.71
C ARG A 218 28.57 -2.99 -17.49
N ASN A 219 28.28 -2.87 -18.78
CA ASN A 219 28.86 -1.87 -19.68
C ASN A 219 30.41 -1.87 -19.64
N GLY A 220 31.01 -3.07 -19.64
CA GLY A 220 32.47 -3.23 -19.61
C GLY A 220 33.14 -2.72 -18.33
N SER A 221 32.45 -2.80 -17.19
CA SER A 221 33.01 -2.51 -15.86
C SER A 221 32.42 -3.46 -14.82
N TYR A 222 33.27 -3.97 -13.94
CA TYR A 222 32.91 -4.82 -12.80
C TYR A 222 32.41 -3.95 -11.66
N ARG A 223 31.12 -4.10 -11.34
CA ARG A 223 30.40 -3.32 -10.34
C ARG A 223 30.24 -4.14 -9.09
N LEU A 224 30.86 -3.70 -8.01
CA LEU A 224 30.65 -4.28 -6.69
C LEU A 224 29.32 -3.78 -6.13
N ILE A 225 28.45 -4.69 -5.71
CA ILE A 225 27.17 -4.39 -5.08
C ILE A 225 27.06 -5.07 -3.71
N THR A 226 26.27 -4.48 -2.81
CA THR A 226 25.88 -5.11 -1.55
C THR A 226 24.95 -6.30 -1.76
N SER A 227 24.65 -7.02 -0.68
CA SER A 227 23.47 -7.88 -0.62
C SER A 227 22.20 -7.12 -1.02
N ALA A 228 21.23 -7.83 -1.59
CA ALA A 228 19.92 -7.29 -1.89
C ALA A 228 19.14 -6.99 -0.61
N PHE A 229 18.44 -5.85 -0.64
CA PHE A 229 17.49 -5.40 0.36
C PHE A 229 16.09 -5.57 -0.19
N SER A 230 15.14 -5.98 0.66
CA SER A 230 13.73 -6.12 0.29
C SER A 230 13.03 -4.76 0.12
N THR A 231 13.61 -3.69 0.69
CA THR A 231 13.07 -2.34 0.59
C THR A 231 14.14 -1.32 0.21
N LYS A 232 13.71 -0.25 -0.48
CA LYS A 232 14.57 0.91 -0.78
C LYS A 232 15.03 1.63 0.51
N GLY A 233 14.26 1.54 1.59
CA GLY A 233 14.57 2.14 2.88
C GLY A 233 15.81 1.52 3.51
N ASP A 234 15.86 0.20 3.60
CA ASP A 234 17.01 -0.52 4.14
C ASP A 234 18.27 -0.27 3.29
N ALA A 235 18.12 -0.27 1.95
CA ALA A 235 19.19 0.10 1.04
C ALA A 235 19.67 1.55 1.25
N THR A 236 18.78 2.46 1.66
CA THR A 236 19.09 3.86 1.97
C THR A 236 19.89 3.99 3.26
N GLU A 237 19.54 3.24 4.30
CA GLU A 237 20.34 3.20 5.52
C GLU A 237 21.74 2.64 5.26
N ALA A 238 21.83 1.55 4.48
CA ALA A 238 23.10 0.97 4.05
C ALA A 238 23.95 1.96 3.24
N LEU A 239 23.33 2.71 2.32
CA LEU A 239 23.98 3.76 1.55
C LEU A 239 24.62 4.82 2.46
N TYR A 240 23.89 5.32 3.47
CA TYR A 240 24.43 6.32 4.40
C TYR A 240 25.65 5.79 5.17
N LYS A 241 25.58 4.55 5.66
CA LYS A 241 26.72 3.90 6.35
C LYS A 241 27.92 3.77 5.42
N LEU A 242 27.72 3.32 4.17
CA LEU A 242 28.80 3.18 3.18
C LEU A 242 29.40 4.53 2.78
N ARG A 243 28.60 5.59 2.65
CA ARG A 243 29.13 6.94 2.39
C ARG A 243 30.05 7.43 3.50
N ASN A 244 29.66 7.18 4.74
CA ASN A 244 30.45 7.63 5.90
C ASN A 244 31.71 6.77 6.12
N ALA A 245 31.67 5.48 5.81
CA ALA A 245 32.73 4.53 6.14
C ALA A 245 33.66 4.14 4.97
N TYR A 246 33.24 4.35 3.72
CA TYR A 246 33.94 3.82 2.55
C TYR A 246 34.18 4.85 1.44
N LYS A 247 33.16 5.22 0.67
CA LYS A 247 33.29 6.19 -0.46
C LYS A 247 32.00 6.99 -0.64
N ASN A 248 32.12 8.24 -1.08
CA ASN A 248 30.98 9.14 -1.26
C ASN A 248 30.18 8.88 -2.54
N ASP A 249 30.78 8.25 -3.56
CA ASP A 249 30.19 8.03 -4.89
C ASP A 249 29.31 6.78 -4.99
N VAL A 250 29.03 6.11 -3.85
CA VAL A 250 28.08 5.00 -3.79
C VAL A 250 26.64 5.45 -4.08
N TYR A 251 25.84 4.58 -4.69
CA TYR A 251 24.45 4.87 -5.07
C TYR A 251 23.56 3.62 -5.02
N ILE A 252 22.25 3.83 -4.86
CA ILE A 252 21.24 2.76 -4.78
C ILE A 252 20.60 2.53 -6.14
N VAL A 253 20.31 1.28 -6.46
CA VAL A 253 19.57 0.88 -7.67
C VAL A 253 18.58 -0.23 -7.36
N ASN A 254 17.52 -0.33 -8.16
CA ASN A 254 16.66 -1.52 -8.21
C ASN A 254 17.37 -2.55 -9.11
N LEU A 255 17.75 -3.70 -8.54
CA LEU A 255 18.55 -4.71 -9.21
C LEU A 255 17.83 -5.31 -10.42
N LYS A 256 16.51 -5.44 -10.38
CA LYS A 256 15.72 -6.02 -11.49
C LYS A 256 15.76 -5.13 -12.74
N THR A 257 15.65 -3.81 -12.59
CA THR A 257 15.75 -2.89 -13.73
C THR A 257 17.20 -2.57 -14.10
N TRP A 258 18.11 -2.67 -13.13
CA TRP A 258 19.52 -2.38 -13.33
C TRP A 258 20.30 -3.56 -13.95
N CYS A 259 19.91 -4.79 -13.66
CA CYS A 259 20.52 -6.01 -14.20
C CYS A 259 19.42 -7.07 -14.41
N PRO A 260 18.60 -6.92 -15.47
CA PRO A 260 17.41 -7.74 -15.66
C PRO A 260 17.76 -9.21 -15.89
N ASN A 261 18.86 -9.50 -16.60
CA ASN A 261 19.36 -10.86 -16.78
C ASN A 261 20.74 -11.00 -16.14
N LYS A 262 20.83 -11.81 -15.08
CA LYS A 262 22.09 -12.17 -14.40
C LYS A 262 22.58 -13.52 -14.94
N ILE A 263 23.72 -13.53 -15.63
CA ILE A 263 24.36 -14.77 -16.10
C ILE A 263 25.56 -15.07 -15.21
N SER A 264 25.58 -16.23 -14.57
CA SER A 264 26.69 -16.64 -13.72
C SER A 264 27.97 -16.91 -14.54
N ARG A 265 29.09 -16.33 -14.13
CA ARG A 265 30.43 -16.53 -14.69
C ARG A 265 31.40 -16.91 -13.55
N SER A 266 32.63 -17.26 -13.89
CA SER A 266 33.64 -17.61 -12.88
C SER A 266 34.01 -16.38 -12.04
N GLY A 267 33.42 -16.27 -10.85
CA GLY A 267 33.72 -15.22 -9.86
C GLY A 267 32.91 -13.92 -9.97
N TYR A 268 31.97 -13.82 -10.91
CA TYR A 268 31.09 -12.66 -11.08
C TYR A 268 29.81 -13.04 -11.84
N TYR A 269 28.87 -12.10 -11.96
CA TYR A 269 27.66 -12.22 -12.78
C TYR A 269 27.68 -11.18 -13.90
N GLU A 270 27.26 -11.54 -15.10
CA GLU A 270 27.16 -10.63 -16.25
C GLU A 270 25.72 -10.13 -16.40
N CYS A 271 25.57 -8.82 -16.59
CA CYS A 271 24.27 -8.16 -16.78
C CYS A 271 23.99 -7.92 -18.27
N ASN A 272 22.91 -8.51 -18.78
CA ASN A 272 22.41 -8.33 -20.14
C ASN A 272 20.99 -7.77 -20.18
#